data_AF-A0A954N5W4-F1
#
_entry.id   AF-A0A954N5W4-F1
#
_cell.length_a   1.000
_cell.length_b   1.000
_cell.length_c   1.000
_cell.angle_alpha   90.00
_cell.angle_beta   90.00
_cell.angle_gamma   90.00
#
_symmetry.space_group_name_H-M   'P 1'
#
loop_
_entity.id
_entity.type
_entity.pdbx_description
1 polymer ?
#
loop_
_entity_poly.entity_id
_entity_poly.type
_entity_poly.pdbx_seq_one_letter_code
_entity_poly.pdbx_strand_id
1 'polypeptide(L)'
;TPKINPKVGRDHWPRAMFVLLGGGGIAGGRVIGESDENGMGPKDRKITPEDLAASFYKNLGIDHAKEYQTSIGRPVMVVRDGSPIPELLG
;
A
#
# COMPACT_ATOMS: atom_id res chain seq x y z
N THR A 1 15.35 6.97 10.08
CA THR A 1 15.37 8.20 9.30
C THR A 1 16.41 8.07 8.19
N PRO A 2 16.31 8.82 7.08
CA PRO A 2 17.27 8.73 5.97
C PRO A 2 18.68 9.20 6.36
N LYS A 3 18.81 9.88 7.50
CA LYS A 3 20.07 10.38 8.08
C LYS A 3 20.74 9.31 8.94
N ILE A 4 22.07 9.35 9.00
CA ILE A 4 22.85 8.48 9.88
C ILE A 4 22.56 8.85 11.34
N ASN A 5 22.22 7.86 12.16
CA ASN A 5 21.94 8.02 13.57
C ASN A 5 23.22 7.86 14.42
N PRO A 6 23.19 8.20 15.73
CA PRO A 6 24.35 8.06 16.62
C PRO A 6 24.88 6.62 16.79
N LYS A 7 24.10 5.61 16.36
CA LYS A 7 24.49 4.20 16.36
C LYS A 7 25.11 3.77 15.01
N VAL A 8 25.49 4.74 14.17
CA VAL A 8 26.14 4.53 12.86
C VAL A 8 25.24 3.75 11.87
N GLY A 9 23.92 3.76 12.10
CA GLY A 9 22.92 3.16 11.24
C GLY A 9 21.93 4.20 10.70
N ARG A 10 20.82 3.74 10.12
CA ARG A 10 19.65 4.56 9.77
C ARG A 10 18.44 3.97 10.48
N ASP A 11 17.57 4.80 11.05
CA ASP A 11 16.32 4.28 11.64
C ASP A 11 15.29 3.95 10.55
N HIS A 12 14.17 3.34 10.95
CA HIS A 12 13.00 3.15 10.10
C HIS A 12 12.53 4.47 9.45
N TRP A 13 12.07 4.39 8.19
CA TRP A 13 11.53 5.51 7.42
C TRP A 13 10.31 5.08 6.59
N PRO A 14 9.09 5.19 7.14
CA PRO A 14 7.88 4.66 6.49
C PRO A 14 7.26 5.57 5.42
N ARG A 15 7.90 6.70 5.09
CA ARG A 15 7.28 7.74 4.24
C ARG A 15 7.40 7.45 2.75
N ALA A 16 8.32 6.58 2.34
CA ALA A 16 8.51 6.18 0.96
C ALA A 16 8.79 4.67 0.87
N MET A 17 8.09 3.99 -0.02
CA MET A 17 8.25 2.57 -0.32
C MET A 17 7.96 2.35 -1.81
N PHE A 18 8.44 1.24 -2.37
CA PHE A 18 8.06 0.80 -3.71
C PHE A 18 7.53 -0.63 -3.65
N VAL A 19 6.67 -0.98 -4.60
CA VAL A 19 6.09 -2.33 -4.71
C VAL A 19 6.10 -2.73 -6.18
N LEU A 20 6.50 -3.97 -6.45
CA LEU A 20 6.37 -4.60 -7.76
C LEU A 20 5.23 -5.61 -7.71
N LEU A 21 4.30 -5.53 -8.67
CA LEU A 21 3.16 -6.44 -8.78
C LEU A 21 3.08 -7.05 -10.18
N GLY A 22 2.56 -8.28 -10.23
CA GLY A 22 2.26 -8.99 -11.46
C GLY A 22 1.33 -10.18 -11.19
N GLY A 23 0.65 -10.67 -12.22
CA GLY A 23 -0.34 -11.74 -12.12
C GLY A 23 -1.63 -11.41 -12.87
N GLY A 24 -2.62 -12.29 -12.77
CA GLY A 24 -3.93 -12.09 -13.41
C GLY A 24 -4.64 -10.86 -12.85
N GLY A 25 -5.26 -10.07 -13.74
CA GLY A 25 -6.00 -8.84 -13.40
C GLY A 25 -5.16 -7.65 -12.96
N ILE A 26 -3.81 -7.75 -12.98
CA ILE A 26 -2.90 -6.61 -12.82
C ILE A 26 -2.53 -6.08 -14.21
N ALA A 27 -2.68 -4.77 -14.42
CA ALA A 27 -2.25 -4.09 -15.63
C ALA A 27 -0.72 -3.99 -15.69
N GLY A 28 -0.08 -4.87 -16.47
CA GLY A 28 1.37 -4.90 -16.66
C GLY A 28 1.92 -3.69 -17.44
N GLY A 29 3.24 -3.48 -17.33
CA GLY A 29 3.95 -2.42 -18.09
C GLY A 29 3.64 -1.00 -17.62
N ARG A 30 3.20 -0.83 -16.37
CA ARG A 30 2.85 0.46 -15.77
C ARG A 30 3.83 0.83 -14.66
N VAL A 31 4.11 2.12 -14.58
CA VAL A 31 4.69 2.78 -13.41
C VAL A 31 3.62 3.72 -12.86
N ILE A 32 3.29 3.57 -11.58
CA ILE A 32 2.19 4.31 -10.94
C ILE A 32 2.77 5.07 -9.75
N GLY A 33 2.70 6.40 -9.82
CA GLY A 33 3.27 7.30 -8.82
C GLY A 33 4.79 7.46 -8.94
N GLU A 34 5.32 8.42 -8.21
CA GLU A 34 6.76 8.70 -8.12
C GLU A 34 7.09 9.31 -6.75
N SER A 35 8.32 9.11 -6.29
CA SER A 35 8.84 9.80 -5.11
C SER A 35 9.32 11.21 -5.45
N ASP A 36 9.51 12.06 -4.45
CA ASP A 36 10.27 13.29 -4.60
C ASP A 36 11.72 13.02 -5.07
N GLU A 37 12.42 14.08 -5.48
CA GLU A 37 13.78 14.02 -6.03
C GLU A 37 14.81 13.37 -5.07
N ASN A 38 14.51 13.35 -3.76
CA ASN A 38 15.37 12.77 -2.73
C ASN A 38 14.89 11.38 -2.26
N GLY A 39 13.81 10.85 -2.83
CA GLY A 39 13.20 9.59 -2.41
C GLY A 39 12.60 9.64 -1.00
N MET A 40 12.27 10.83 -0.47
CA MET A 40 11.87 10.99 0.93
C MET A 40 10.37 10.78 1.18
N GLY A 41 9.54 10.95 0.16
CA GLY A 41 8.10 10.73 0.18
C GLY A 41 7.51 10.72 -1.23
N PRO A 42 6.18 10.52 -1.37
CA PRO A 42 5.49 10.71 -2.64
C PRO A 42 5.61 12.16 -3.10
N LYS A 43 5.87 12.38 -4.39
CA LYS A 43 5.94 13.73 -4.96
C LYS A 43 4.54 14.37 -5.03
N ASP A 44 3.57 13.61 -5.53
CA ASP A 44 2.20 14.07 -5.76
C ASP A 44 1.18 13.18 -5.00
N ARG A 45 0.37 12.40 -5.72
CA ARG A 45 -0.62 11.49 -5.16
C ARG A 45 0.07 10.43 -4.30
N LYS A 46 -0.22 10.45 -3.00
CA LYS A 46 0.15 9.37 -2.09
C LYS A 46 -0.72 8.13 -2.38
N ILE A 47 -0.07 6.99 -2.51
CA ILE A 47 -0.68 5.66 -2.46
C ILE A 47 -0.27 5.04 -1.13
N THR A 48 -1.24 4.53 -0.37
CA THR A 48 -0.97 3.91 0.94
C THR A 48 -0.89 2.38 0.86
N PRO A 49 -0.30 1.71 1.86
CA PRO A 49 -0.39 0.25 1.98
C PRO A 49 -1.81 -0.28 1.98
N GLU A 50 -2.77 0.48 2.50
CA GLU A 50 -4.18 0.14 2.52
C GLU A 50 -4.82 0.22 1.12
N ASP A 51 -4.47 1.22 0.30
CA ASP A 51 -4.89 1.28 -1.12
C ASP A 51 -4.40 0.05 -1.90
N LEU A 52 -3.15 -0.36 -1.64
CA LEU A 52 -2.55 -1.56 -2.23
C LEU A 52 -3.30 -2.82 -1.80
N ALA A 53 -3.59 -2.96 -0.50
CA ALA A 53 -4.35 -4.09 0.03
C ALA A 53 -5.77 -4.13 -0.56
N ALA A 54 -6.46 -2.99 -0.63
CA ALA A 54 -7.78 -2.89 -1.24
C ALA A 54 -7.78 -3.32 -2.71
N SER A 55 -6.76 -2.90 -3.46
CA SER A 55 -6.56 -3.31 -4.87
C SER A 55 -6.34 -4.81 -5.01
N PHE A 56 -5.50 -5.39 -4.15
CA PHE A 56 -5.22 -6.82 -4.13
C PHE A 56 -6.49 -7.65 -3.87
N TYR A 57 -7.25 -7.32 -2.83
CA TYR A 57 -8.50 -8.03 -2.52
C TYR A 57 -9.56 -7.86 -3.62
N LYS A 58 -9.68 -6.65 -4.18
CA LYS A 58 -10.58 -6.42 -5.33
C LYS A 58 -10.23 -7.31 -6.51
N ASN A 59 -8.94 -7.46 -6.81
CA ASN A 59 -8.47 -8.33 -7.90
C ASN A 59 -8.79 -9.82 -7.66
N LEU A 60 -8.90 -10.24 -6.39
CA LEU A 60 -9.34 -11.58 -6.00
C LEU A 60 -10.87 -11.73 -5.93
N GLY A 61 -11.65 -10.68 -6.21
CA GLY A 61 -13.10 -10.68 -6.05
C GLY A 61 -13.55 -10.70 -4.58
N ILE A 62 -12.69 -10.32 -3.64
CA ILE A 62 -12.95 -10.27 -2.21
C ILE A 62 -13.35 -8.84 -1.83
N ASP A 63 -14.45 -8.70 -1.08
CA ASP A 63 -14.84 -7.42 -0.51
C ASP A 63 -13.84 -6.98 0.58
N HIS A 64 -12.99 -6.01 0.22
CA HIS A 64 -11.99 -5.42 1.11
C HIS A 64 -12.57 -4.63 2.28
N ALA A 65 -13.82 -4.15 2.16
CA ALA A 65 -14.49 -3.37 3.21
C ALA A 65 -15.22 -4.26 4.22
N LYS A 66 -15.22 -5.59 4.01
CA LYS A 66 -15.93 -6.53 4.87
C LYS A 66 -15.37 -6.53 6.28
N GLU A 67 -16.29 -6.47 7.25
CA GLU A 67 -16.01 -6.62 8.67
C GLU A 67 -16.44 -8.01 9.17
N TYR A 68 -15.58 -8.66 9.93
CA TYR A 68 -15.84 -9.93 10.58
C TYR A 68 -16.00 -9.74 12.08
N GLN A 69 -17.02 -10.38 12.64
CA GLN A 69 -17.18 -10.50 14.09
C GLN A 69 -16.31 -11.64 14.62
N THR A 70 -15.53 -11.38 15.66
CA THR A 70 -14.71 -12.40 16.31
C THR A 70 -15.42 -12.99 17.53
N SER A 71 -14.99 -14.17 17.96
CA SER A 71 -15.55 -14.87 19.14
C SER A 71 -15.37 -14.10 20.46
N ILE A 72 -14.48 -13.12 20.50
CA ILE A 72 -14.25 -12.24 21.66
C ILE A 72 -15.00 -10.90 21.55
N GLY A 73 -15.91 -10.75 20.59
CA GLY A 73 -16.72 -9.55 20.39
C GLY A 73 -15.96 -8.34 19.83
N ARG A 74 -14.75 -8.54 19.28
CA ARG A 74 -13.97 -7.48 18.63
C ARG A 74 -14.12 -7.57 17.11
N PRO A 75 -14.72 -6.58 16.45
CA PRO A 75 -14.79 -6.58 14.99
C PRO A 75 -13.41 -6.40 14.34
N VAL A 76 -13.20 -7.05 13.20
CA VAL A 76 -11.96 -6.95 12.39
C VAL A 76 -12.33 -6.77 10.93
N MET A 77 -11.86 -5.67 10.32
CA MET A 77 -12.01 -5.41 8.89
C MET A 77 -10.88 -6.07 8.09
N VAL A 78 -11.18 -6.51 6.86
CA VAL A 78 -10.18 -7.02 5.92
C VAL A 78 -9.14 -5.94 5.59
N VAL A 79 -9.61 -4.76 5.18
CA VAL A 79 -8.82 -3.54 5.10
C VAL A 79 -9.61 -2.44 5.80
N ARG A 80 -8.96 -1.72 6.72
CA ARG A 80 -9.62 -0.67 7.52
C ARG A 80 -9.92 0.58 6.69
N ASP A 81 -8.95 0.98 5.87
CA ASP A 81 -8.97 2.22 5.10
C ASP A 81 -8.52 1.96 3.64
N GLY A 82 -8.44 3.01 2.83
CA GLY A 82 -7.91 2.94 1.47
C GLY A 82 -8.95 2.63 0.40
N SER A 83 -8.54 2.74 -0.86
CA SER A 83 -9.38 2.49 -2.02
C SER A 83 -8.57 1.82 -3.13
N PRO A 84 -9.19 0.93 -3.94
CA PRO A 84 -8.48 0.30 -5.04
C PRO A 84 -7.87 1.31 -5.99
N ILE A 85 -6.59 1.10 -6.33
CA ILE A 85 -5.79 1.89 -7.27
C ILE A 85 -6.27 1.53 -8.68
N PRO A 86 -7.04 2.39 -9.37
CA PRO A 86 -7.67 2.00 -10.63
C PRO A 86 -6.65 1.69 -11.72
N GLU A 87 -5.52 2.40 -11.72
CA GLU A 87 -4.47 2.22 -12.74
C GLU A 87 -3.72 0.89 -12.63
N LEU A 88 -3.86 0.20 -11.50
CA LEU A 88 -3.21 -1.09 -11.23
C LEU A 88 -4.02 -2.27 -11.77
N LEU A 89 -5.33 -2.11 -11.97
CA LEU A 89 -6.25 -3.18 -12.35
C LEU A 89 -6.40 -3.26 -13.87
N GLY A 90 -6.43 -4.47 -14.43
CA GLY A 90 -6.52 -4.77 -15.87
C GLY A 90 -7.88 -5.28 -16.34
#